data_AF-A0A966IAE3-F1
#
_entry.id   AF-A0A966IAE3-F1
#
_cell.length_a   1.000
_cell.length_b   1.000
_cell.length_c   1.000
_cell.angle_alpha   90.00
_cell.angle_beta   90.00
_cell.angle_gamma   90.00
#
_symmetry.space_group_name_H-M   'P 1'
#
loop_
_entity.id
_entity.type
_entity.pdbx_description
1 polymer ?
#
loop_
_entity_poly.entity_id
_entity_poly.type
_entity_poly.pdbx_seq_one_letter_code
_entity_poly.pdbx_strand_id
1 'polypeptide(L)'
;ALSENNSSLISAAGNLCPAAGSVEASLKMAGDALWGLKSFFDPTIQAGNYKSVLEVYTDIGKVLTVLGSLQAAFAANPVTPAWPATSKVPDAVKAIPSRSALVLVAAMSGVPTQSSSYDGATGPGPQGTLIATQFAAGLSPAFGALENMGGAAILAIMATYDIEQQVGGAVFDNTATNYATQLGDGLFEYSSALSGLDAAQGLLGFLAASPRAKADPAAVTKMRALVSHKGVFNVPTVSLAATADNVTPAGHAQWLAERAAEKYLASASNKNSKLAATPRSNFIALWQRTPDSYTKFSATGSPISQSTVNGTGHCRTTTAQYMAIADILAKAAVEGKLVADGAFRSAIRKGGGLTYDRGFSVPLMKFYQN
;
A
#
# COMPACT_ATOMS: atom_id res chain seq x y z
N ALA A 1 8.48 12.52 -12.44
CA ALA A 1 9.46 12.34 -13.55
C ALA A 1 9.20 13.25 -14.75
N LEU A 2 8.14 13.06 -15.56
CA LEU A 2 7.88 13.93 -16.74
C LEU A 2 7.71 15.41 -16.36
N SER A 3 6.80 15.71 -15.42
CA SER A 3 6.59 17.07 -14.88
C SER A 3 7.85 17.69 -14.25
N GLU A 4 8.78 16.86 -13.77
CA GLU A 4 9.99 17.31 -13.06
C GLU A 4 11.17 17.57 -13.99
N ASN A 5 11.42 16.64 -14.92
CA ASN A 5 12.66 16.61 -15.69
C ASN A 5 12.43 16.92 -17.18
N ASN A 6 11.18 16.82 -17.66
CA ASN A 6 10.83 16.96 -19.08
C ASN A 6 9.59 17.86 -19.26
N SER A 7 9.48 18.91 -18.45
CA SER A 7 8.31 19.79 -18.41
C SER A 7 8.08 20.57 -19.70
N SER A 8 9.08 20.70 -20.57
CA SER A 8 8.90 21.29 -21.90
C SER A 8 8.09 20.42 -22.86
N LEU A 9 7.90 19.14 -22.56
CA LEU A 9 7.18 18.19 -23.41
C LEU A 9 5.67 18.12 -23.13
N ILE A 10 5.20 18.69 -22.02
CA ILE A 10 3.82 18.56 -21.56
C ILE A 10 3.32 19.88 -20.95
N SER A 11 2.02 20.15 -21.05
CA SER A 11 1.40 21.33 -20.42
C SER A 11 0.72 21.02 -19.09
N ALA A 12 0.39 19.75 -18.84
CA ALA A 12 -0.14 19.25 -17.58
C ALA A 12 0.17 17.75 -17.44
N ALA A 13 0.12 17.21 -16.22
CA ALA A 13 0.40 15.81 -15.91
C ALA A 13 -0.66 15.19 -14.99
N GLY A 14 -1.18 14.01 -15.35
CA GLY A 14 -1.97 13.15 -14.47
C GLY A 14 -1.14 11.98 -13.99
N ASN A 15 -0.90 11.87 -12.68
CA ASN A 15 -0.20 10.74 -12.06
C ASN A 15 -1.20 9.86 -11.29
N LEU A 16 -1.81 8.92 -12.00
CA LEU A 16 -2.86 8.05 -11.45
C LEU A 16 -2.23 6.77 -10.92
N CYS A 17 -2.56 6.40 -9.67
CA CYS A 17 -1.91 5.33 -8.91
C CYS A 17 -0.39 5.51 -8.88
N PRO A 18 0.08 6.61 -8.27
CA PRO A 18 1.48 6.98 -8.35
C PRO A 18 2.33 5.88 -7.73
N ALA A 19 3.18 5.25 -8.57
CA ALA A 19 4.27 4.41 -8.09
C ALA A 19 5.09 5.18 -7.05
N ALA A 20 5.75 4.47 -6.13
CA ALA A 20 6.49 5.15 -5.08
C ALA A 20 7.61 6.02 -5.67
N GLY A 21 8.06 7.01 -4.89
CA GLY A 21 8.94 8.08 -5.36
C GLY A 21 10.31 7.64 -5.83
N SER A 22 10.68 6.38 -5.63
CA SER A 22 11.83 5.74 -6.25
C SER A 22 11.54 4.26 -6.45
N VAL A 23 12.37 3.60 -7.27
CA VAL A 23 12.34 2.14 -7.41
C VAL A 23 12.51 1.47 -6.04
N GLU A 24 13.45 1.95 -5.24
CA GLU A 24 13.70 1.41 -3.90
C GLU A 24 12.49 1.54 -2.97
N ALA A 25 11.80 2.68 -2.98
CA ALA A 25 10.60 2.87 -2.18
C ALA A 25 9.48 1.88 -2.55
N SER A 26 9.35 1.58 -3.86
CA SER A 26 8.37 0.62 -4.37
C SER A 26 8.74 -0.81 -3.94
N LEU A 27 10.02 -1.16 -4.08
CA LEU A 27 10.54 -2.48 -3.71
C LEU A 27 10.61 -2.69 -2.20
N LYS A 28 10.68 -1.64 -1.38
CA LYS A 28 10.70 -1.78 0.08
C LYS A 28 9.41 -2.42 0.60
N MET A 29 8.26 -1.85 0.26
CA MET A 29 6.96 -2.37 0.68
C MET A 29 6.73 -3.78 0.10
N ALA A 30 6.92 -3.94 -1.21
CA ALA A 30 6.67 -5.20 -1.88
C ALA A 30 7.63 -6.31 -1.38
N GLY A 31 8.92 -5.99 -1.26
CA GLY A 31 9.94 -6.90 -0.78
C GLY A 31 9.76 -7.28 0.69
N ASP A 32 9.35 -6.35 1.56
CA ASP A 32 9.00 -6.68 2.95
C ASP A 32 7.82 -7.67 3.03
N ALA A 33 6.81 -7.48 2.17
CA ALA A 33 5.67 -8.39 2.08
C ALA A 33 6.10 -9.80 1.63
N LEU A 34 6.87 -9.89 0.54
CA LEU A 34 7.38 -11.17 0.03
C LEU A 34 8.32 -11.86 1.03
N TRP A 35 9.23 -11.11 1.65
CA TRP A 35 10.13 -11.63 2.68
C TRP A 35 9.37 -12.10 3.93
N GLY A 36 8.31 -11.39 4.33
CA GLY A 36 7.42 -11.81 5.41
C GLY A 36 6.71 -13.12 5.10
N LEU A 37 6.18 -13.27 3.88
CA LEU A 37 5.58 -14.54 3.42
C LEU A 37 6.59 -15.69 3.42
N LYS A 38 7.80 -15.44 2.90
CA LYS A 38 8.91 -16.40 2.92
C LYS A 38 9.25 -16.84 4.34
N SER A 39 9.38 -15.89 5.26
CA SER A 39 9.80 -16.16 6.63
C SER A 39 8.77 -16.97 7.41
N PHE A 40 7.49 -16.61 7.31
CA PHE A 40 6.43 -17.25 8.10
C PHE A 40 5.81 -18.49 7.45
N PHE A 41 5.64 -18.51 6.13
CA PHE A 41 4.73 -19.46 5.48
C PHE A 41 5.41 -20.41 4.51
N ASP A 42 6.46 -19.98 3.80
CA ASP A 42 7.20 -20.87 2.92
C ASP A 42 8.66 -20.39 2.72
N PRO A 43 9.63 -20.94 3.47
CA PRO A 43 11.03 -20.52 3.34
C PRO A 43 11.65 -20.87 1.99
N THR A 44 10.99 -21.71 1.18
CA THR A 44 11.48 -22.10 -0.15
C THR A 44 11.24 -21.05 -1.22
N ILE A 45 10.43 -20.02 -0.97
CA ILE A 45 10.30 -18.84 -1.86
C ILE A 45 11.70 -18.22 -2.03
N GLN A 46 12.16 -18.05 -3.26
CA GLN A 46 13.48 -17.50 -3.57
C GLN A 46 13.60 -16.02 -3.20
N ALA A 47 12.60 -15.20 -3.56
CA ALA A 47 12.44 -13.79 -3.23
C ALA A 47 13.55 -12.85 -3.75
N GLY A 48 14.10 -13.12 -4.93
CA GLY A 48 15.06 -12.25 -5.62
C GLY A 48 16.26 -13.00 -6.21
N ASN A 49 17.23 -12.25 -6.72
CA ASN A 49 18.38 -12.74 -7.46
C ASN A 49 18.01 -13.69 -8.61
N TYR A 50 16.89 -13.41 -9.28
CA TYR A 50 16.30 -14.28 -10.29
C TYR A 50 17.21 -14.38 -11.52
N LYS A 51 17.42 -15.60 -12.03
CA LYS A 51 18.25 -15.89 -13.22
C LYS A 51 17.44 -16.19 -14.46
N SER A 52 16.15 -16.45 -14.30
CA SER A 52 15.25 -16.75 -15.40
C SER A 52 13.80 -16.45 -15.03
N VAL A 53 12.98 -16.27 -16.06
CA VAL A 53 11.52 -16.17 -15.92
C VAL A 53 10.91 -17.44 -15.28
N LEU A 54 11.56 -18.60 -15.39
CA LEU A 54 11.09 -19.83 -14.74
C LEU A 54 11.14 -19.72 -13.22
N GLU A 55 12.18 -19.09 -12.66
CA GLU A 55 12.28 -18.86 -11.20
C GLU A 55 11.19 -17.88 -10.74
N VAL A 56 10.91 -16.85 -11.54
CA VAL A 56 9.80 -15.89 -11.32
C VAL A 56 8.46 -16.62 -11.23
N TYR A 57 8.12 -17.46 -12.22
CA TYR A 57 6.88 -18.23 -12.19
C TYR A 57 6.82 -19.25 -11.05
N THR A 58 7.96 -19.84 -10.69
CA THR A 58 8.06 -20.77 -9.56
C THR A 58 7.69 -20.06 -8.24
N ASP A 59 8.24 -18.87 -8.00
CA ASP A 59 7.94 -18.11 -6.80
C ASP A 59 6.50 -17.57 -6.78
N ILE A 60 5.96 -17.16 -7.93
CA ILE A 60 4.53 -16.81 -8.04
C ILE A 60 3.67 -18.02 -7.63
N GLY A 61 3.99 -19.22 -8.12
CA GLY A 61 3.28 -20.45 -7.75
C GLY A 61 3.32 -20.74 -6.25
N LYS A 62 4.47 -20.54 -5.59
CA LYS A 62 4.61 -20.71 -4.14
C LYS A 62 3.80 -19.67 -3.36
N VAL A 63 3.85 -18.40 -3.75
CA VAL A 63 3.04 -17.33 -3.13
C VAL A 63 1.54 -17.66 -3.25
N LEU A 64 1.08 -18.05 -4.44
CA LEU A 64 -0.32 -18.44 -4.64
C LEU A 64 -0.70 -19.69 -3.81
N THR A 65 0.22 -20.63 -3.62
CA THR A 65 0.02 -21.81 -2.76
C THR A 65 -0.13 -21.42 -1.29
N VAL A 66 0.72 -20.51 -0.80
CA VAL A 66 0.63 -19.96 0.56
C VAL A 66 -0.72 -19.26 0.77
N LEU A 67 -1.10 -18.37 -0.14
CA LEU A 67 -2.34 -17.59 -0.03
C LEU A 67 -3.58 -18.48 -0.13
N GLY A 68 -3.58 -19.47 -1.04
CA GLY A 68 -4.66 -20.46 -1.14
C GLY A 68 -4.79 -21.32 0.12
N SER A 69 -3.65 -21.71 0.72
CA SER A 69 -3.65 -22.45 1.99
C SER A 69 -4.21 -21.63 3.15
N LEU A 70 -3.83 -20.36 3.24
CA LEU A 70 -4.36 -19.43 4.25
C LEU A 70 -5.86 -19.17 4.02
N GLN A 71 -6.30 -19.00 2.77
CA GLN A 71 -7.71 -18.85 2.43
C GLN A 71 -8.54 -20.06 2.88
N ALA A 72 -8.07 -21.28 2.60
CA ALA A 72 -8.73 -22.50 3.06
C ALA A 72 -8.74 -22.60 4.59
N ALA A 73 -7.64 -22.26 5.26
CA ALA A 73 -7.55 -22.27 6.72
C ALA A 73 -8.50 -21.25 7.37
N PHE A 74 -8.61 -20.05 6.80
CA PHE A 74 -9.50 -19.00 7.29
C PHE A 74 -10.98 -19.39 7.11
N ALA A 75 -11.31 -20.03 5.98
CA ALA A 75 -12.66 -20.54 5.74
C ALA A 75 -13.04 -21.65 6.73
N ALA A 76 -12.08 -22.52 7.10
CA ALA A 76 -12.30 -23.59 8.06
C ALA A 76 -12.42 -23.07 9.51
N ASN A 77 -11.55 -22.15 9.92
CA ASN A 77 -11.59 -21.53 11.24
C ASN A 77 -10.90 -20.16 11.19
N PRO A 78 -11.64 -19.04 11.10
CA PRO A 78 -11.03 -17.71 11.01
C PRO A 78 -10.46 -17.23 12.33
N VAL A 79 -10.85 -17.81 13.48
CA VAL A 79 -10.36 -17.36 14.79
C VAL A 79 -8.96 -17.89 15.05
N THR A 80 -8.75 -19.18 14.82
CA THR A 80 -7.45 -19.87 14.97
C THR A 80 -7.10 -20.69 13.72
N PRO A 81 -6.89 -20.03 12.57
CA PRO A 81 -6.56 -20.74 11.34
C PRO A 81 -5.22 -21.48 11.46
N ALA A 82 -5.17 -22.67 10.88
CA ALA A 82 -3.96 -23.48 10.80
C ALA A 82 -2.88 -22.78 9.96
N TRP A 83 -1.63 -23.17 10.20
CA TRP A 83 -0.49 -22.76 9.38
C TRP A 83 -0.43 -23.57 8.09
N PRO A 84 0.01 -22.98 6.95
CA PRO A 84 0.31 -23.73 5.74
C PRO A 84 1.31 -24.86 6.01
N ALA A 85 1.14 -26.01 5.36
CA ALA A 85 2.04 -27.17 5.51
C ALA A 85 3.49 -26.87 5.07
N THR A 86 3.67 -25.88 4.20
CA THR A 86 4.96 -25.34 3.77
C THR A 86 5.70 -24.61 4.90
N SER A 87 5.00 -24.14 5.94
CA SER A 87 5.58 -23.37 7.03
C SER A 87 6.51 -24.20 7.90
N LYS A 88 7.73 -23.68 8.09
CA LYS A 88 8.79 -24.28 8.92
C LYS A 88 9.07 -23.49 10.19
N VAL A 89 8.16 -22.60 10.59
CA VAL A 89 8.29 -21.87 11.86
C VAL A 89 8.22 -22.87 13.05
N PRO A 90 8.89 -22.59 14.17
CA PRO A 90 8.85 -23.46 15.36
C PRO A 90 7.44 -23.62 15.93
N ASP A 91 7.18 -24.71 16.65
CA ASP A 91 5.86 -25.00 17.23
C ASP A 91 5.37 -23.90 18.19
N ALA A 92 6.28 -23.27 18.93
CA ALA A 92 5.97 -22.13 19.79
C ALA A 92 5.39 -20.94 18.99
N VAL A 93 5.87 -20.72 17.76
CA VAL A 93 5.29 -19.71 16.85
C VAL A 93 3.98 -20.22 16.27
N LYS A 94 3.87 -21.53 15.97
CA LYS A 94 2.62 -22.14 15.45
C LYS A 94 1.46 -22.12 16.44
N ALA A 95 1.73 -21.98 17.74
CA ALA A 95 0.70 -21.75 18.75
C ALA A 95 -0.05 -20.42 18.55
N ILE A 96 0.55 -19.45 17.84
CA ILE A 96 -0.10 -18.22 17.43
C ILE A 96 -0.88 -18.49 16.12
N PRO A 97 -2.14 -18.03 15.98
CA PRO A 97 -2.89 -18.20 14.74
C PRO A 97 -2.16 -17.64 13.51
N SER A 98 -2.21 -18.36 12.38
CA SER A 98 -1.52 -17.94 11.15
C SER A 98 -2.02 -16.59 10.61
N ARG A 99 -3.27 -16.20 10.93
CA ARG A 99 -3.80 -14.87 10.62
C ARG A 99 -3.03 -13.73 11.28
N SER A 100 -2.52 -13.93 12.49
CA SER A 100 -1.75 -12.91 13.20
C SER A 100 -0.43 -12.63 12.48
N ALA A 101 0.23 -13.69 11.99
CA ALA A 101 1.44 -13.56 11.19
C ALA A 101 1.16 -12.82 9.87
N LEU A 102 0.04 -13.10 9.20
CA LEU A 102 -0.34 -12.41 7.97
C LEU A 102 -0.63 -10.92 8.19
N VAL A 103 -1.35 -10.59 9.27
CA VAL A 103 -1.60 -9.19 9.68
C VAL A 103 -0.29 -8.48 9.99
N LEU A 104 0.63 -9.13 10.71
CA LEU A 104 1.94 -8.55 10.99
C LEU A 104 2.70 -8.26 9.69
N VAL A 105 2.71 -9.19 8.73
CA VAL A 105 3.35 -8.99 7.42
C VAL A 105 2.74 -7.81 6.69
N ALA A 106 1.40 -7.68 6.67
CA ALA A 106 0.73 -6.56 6.04
C ALA A 106 1.06 -5.23 6.70
N ALA A 107 0.91 -5.15 8.03
CA ALA A 107 1.14 -3.93 8.79
C ALA A 107 2.61 -3.47 8.76
N MET A 108 3.56 -4.41 8.86
CA MET A 108 4.99 -4.08 8.82
C MET A 108 5.43 -3.64 7.42
N SER A 109 4.88 -4.22 6.35
CA SER A 109 5.22 -3.86 4.96
C SER A 109 4.48 -2.61 4.47
N GLY A 110 3.38 -2.23 5.14
CA GLY A 110 2.51 -1.14 4.70
C GLY A 110 1.48 -1.56 3.64
N VAL A 111 1.25 -2.87 3.46
CA VAL A 111 0.12 -3.38 2.67
C VAL A 111 -1.17 -3.08 3.44
N PRO A 112 -2.19 -2.43 2.84
CA PRO A 112 -3.44 -2.12 3.53
C PRO A 112 -4.14 -3.37 4.04
N THR A 113 -4.69 -3.28 5.24
CA THR A 113 -5.58 -4.30 5.84
C THR A 113 -7.05 -4.08 5.47
N GLN A 114 -7.38 -2.94 4.86
CA GLN A 114 -8.63 -2.70 4.14
C GLN A 114 -8.50 -3.19 2.70
N SER A 115 -9.53 -3.84 2.18
CA SER A 115 -9.54 -4.50 0.86
C SER A 115 -10.90 -4.31 0.20
N SER A 116 -11.13 -4.87 -0.98
CA SER A 116 -12.43 -4.71 -1.65
C SER A 116 -13.60 -5.29 -0.86
N SER A 117 -13.38 -6.31 -0.04
CA SER A 117 -14.46 -6.93 0.73
C SER A 117 -14.50 -6.52 2.20
N TYR A 118 -13.37 -6.06 2.76
CA TYR A 118 -13.18 -5.89 4.20
C TYR A 118 -12.72 -4.47 4.55
N ASP A 119 -13.49 -3.79 5.40
CA ASP A 119 -13.31 -2.39 5.76
C ASP A 119 -12.65 -2.15 7.13
N GLY A 120 -12.49 -3.18 7.96
CA GLY A 120 -11.93 -3.04 9.31
C GLY A 120 -12.88 -2.39 10.32
N ALA A 121 -14.12 -2.08 9.94
CA ALA A 121 -15.07 -1.32 10.74
C ALA A 121 -16.41 -2.04 10.94
N THR A 122 -16.74 -2.96 10.03
CA THR A 122 -18.06 -3.61 9.97
C THR A 122 -17.95 -5.09 10.27
N GLY A 123 -18.73 -5.55 11.25
CA GLY A 123 -18.89 -6.96 11.58
C GLY A 123 -20.32 -7.46 11.39
N PRO A 124 -20.59 -8.76 11.57
CA PRO A 124 -21.90 -9.32 11.32
C PRO A 124 -22.90 -8.94 12.42
N GLY A 125 -24.16 -8.75 12.01
CA GLY A 125 -25.24 -8.33 12.91
C GLY A 125 -25.26 -6.82 13.18
N PRO A 126 -26.03 -6.37 14.19
CA PRO A 126 -26.12 -4.95 14.54
C PRO A 126 -24.78 -4.36 15.00
N GLN A 127 -24.50 -3.13 14.60
CA GLN A 127 -23.30 -2.39 15.00
C GLN A 127 -23.24 -2.22 16.52
N GLY A 128 -22.04 -2.36 17.10
CA GLY A 128 -21.80 -2.25 18.55
C GLY A 128 -22.02 -3.55 19.33
N THR A 129 -22.52 -4.61 18.70
CA THR A 129 -22.54 -5.94 19.33
C THR A 129 -21.12 -6.51 19.48
N LEU A 130 -20.92 -7.38 20.47
CA LEU A 130 -19.62 -8.01 20.71
C LEU A 130 -19.10 -8.74 19.47
N ILE A 131 -19.98 -9.48 18.79
CA ILE A 131 -19.64 -10.25 17.57
C ILE A 131 -19.23 -9.30 16.44
N ALA A 132 -19.95 -8.19 16.24
CA ALA A 132 -19.59 -7.21 15.21
C ALA A 132 -18.23 -6.57 15.50
N THR A 133 -17.99 -6.16 16.75
CA THR A 133 -16.72 -5.54 17.16
C THR A 133 -15.54 -6.52 17.06
N GLN A 134 -15.73 -7.77 17.47
CA GLN A 134 -14.70 -8.82 17.38
C GLN A 134 -14.32 -9.12 15.93
N PHE A 135 -15.30 -9.20 15.03
CA PHE A 135 -15.01 -9.38 13.62
C PHE A 135 -14.27 -8.17 13.04
N ALA A 136 -14.80 -6.96 13.26
CA ALA A 136 -14.24 -5.73 12.70
C ALA A 136 -12.78 -5.51 13.13
N ALA A 137 -12.47 -5.65 14.42
CA ALA A 137 -11.12 -5.40 14.94
C ALA A 137 -10.17 -6.61 14.82
N GLY A 138 -10.69 -7.84 14.88
CA GLY A 138 -9.87 -9.06 14.96
C GLY A 138 -9.72 -9.83 13.66
N LEU A 139 -10.78 -9.90 12.84
CA LEU A 139 -10.82 -10.76 11.66
C LEU A 139 -10.75 -9.97 10.35
N SER A 140 -11.45 -8.84 10.27
CA SER A 140 -11.47 -8.01 9.07
C SER A 140 -10.07 -7.59 8.59
N PRO A 141 -9.11 -7.18 9.47
CA PRO A 141 -7.77 -6.84 9.02
C PRO A 141 -7.00 -8.04 8.45
N ALA A 142 -7.23 -9.24 8.98
CA ALA A 142 -6.60 -10.46 8.49
C ALA A 142 -7.15 -10.87 7.12
N PHE A 143 -8.47 -10.83 6.96
CA PHE A 143 -9.09 -11.11 5.68
C PHE A 143 -8.72 -10.08 4.61
N GLY A 144 -8.68 -8.79 4.95
CA GLY A 144 -8.26 -7.78 4.00
C GLY A 144 -6.77 -7.84 3.66
N ALA A 145 -5.92 -8.16 4.64
CA ALA A 145 -4.52 -8.51 4.37
C ALA A 145 -4.43 -9.68 3.38
N LEU A 146 -5.21 -10.74 3.56
CA LEU A 146 -5.23 -11.89 2.65
C LEU A 146 -5.63 -11.51 1.21
N GLU A 147 -6.69 -10.71 1.04
CA GLU A 147 -7.12 -10.24 -0.29
C GLU A 147 -6.05 -9.38 -0.99
N ASN A 148 -5.31 -8.58 -0.23
CA ASN A 148 -4.35 -7.62 -0.77
C ASN A 148 -2.95 -8.19 -0.98
N MET A 149 -2.53 -9.16 -0.15
CA MET A 149 -1.16 -9.64 -0.08
C MET A 149 -0.65 -10.22 -1.41
N GLY A 150 -1.53 -10.88 -2.17
CA GLY A 150 -1.18 -11.43 -3.49
C GLY A 150 -0.66 -10.37 -4.46
N GLY A 151 -1.32 -9.21 -4.52
CA GLY A 151 -0.88 -8.11 -5.40
C GLY A 151 0.50 -7.58 -5.01
N ALA A 152 0.73 -7.35 -3.71
CA ALA A 152 2.01 -6.85 -3.20
C ALA A 152 3.16 -7.85 -3.42
N ALA A 153 2.94 -9.13 -3.12
CA ALA A 153 3.96 -10.17 -3.26
C ALA A 153 4.29 -10.49 -4.73
N ILE A 154 3.28 -10.51 -5.61
CA ILE A 154 3.51 -10.70 -7.04
C ILE A 154 4.22 -9.48 -7.65
N LEU A 155 3.86 -8.26 -7.24
CA LEU A 155 4.62 -7.05 -7.60
C LEU A 155 6.08 -7.21 -7.17
N ALA A 156 6.34 -7.66 -5.94
CA ALA A 156 7.68 -7.85 -5.43
C ALA A 156 8.50 -8.79 -6.33
N ILE A 157 7.92 -9.91 -6.75
CA ILE A 157 8.58 -10.88 -7.63
C ILE A 157 8.88 -10.26 -9.00
N MET A 158 7.86 -9.72 -9.67
CA MET A 158 7.96 -9.21 -11.04
C MET A 158 8.85 -7.98 -11.15
N ALA A 159 8.66 -7.01 -10.24
CA ALA A 159 9.46 -5.78 -10.22
C ALA A 159 10.90 -6.06 -9.81
N THR A 160 11.14 -6.97 -8.85
CA THR A 160 12.51 -7.36 -8.49
C THR A 160 13.22 -7.97 -9.69
N TYR A 161 12.60 -8.92 -10.40
CA TYR A 161 13.20 -9.50 -11.60
C TYR A 161 13.54 -8.45 -12.66
N ASP A 162 12.58 -7.59 -13.02
CA ASP A 162 12.81 -6.55 -14.03
C ASP A 162 13.98 -5.63 -13.65
N ILE A 163 14.02 -5.18 -12.39
CA ILE A 163 15.08 -4.29 -11.91
C ILE A 163 16.43 -5.02 -11.84
N GLU A 164 16.48 -6.25 -11.33
CA GLU A 164 17.72 -7.04 -11.26
C GLU A 164 18.32 -7.28 -12.65
N GLN A 165 17.49 -7.46 -13.68
CA GLN A 165 17.94 -7.57 -15.07
C GLN A 165 18.54 -6.26 -15.59
N GLN A 166 18.02 -5.11 -15.15
CA GLN A 166 18.55 -3.79 -15.54
C GLN A 166 19.86 -3.47 -14.82
N VAL A 167 20.02 -3.87 -13.54
CA VAL A 167 21.15 -3.45 -12.71
C VAL A 167 22.25 -4.51 -12.55
N GLY A 168 21.93 -5.78 -12.83
CA GLY A 168 22.87 -6.90 -12.85
C GLY A 168 23.17 -7.52 -11.48
N GLY A 169 22.25 -7.47 -10.53
CA GLY A 169 22.44 -8.04 -9.18
C GLY A 169 21.24 -7.81 -8.28
N ALA A 170 21.22 -8.49 -7.12
CA ALA A 170 20.12 -8.43 -6.17
C ALA A 170 19.92 -7.01 -5.60
N VAL A 171 18.67 -6.57 -5.48
CA VAL A 171 18.34 -5.18 -5.08
C VAL A 171 17.57 -5.03 -3.78
N PHE A 172 16.89 -6.07 -3.31
CA PHE A 172 16.15 -6.01 -2.04
C PHE A 172 17.09 -6.24 -0.86
N ASP A 173 17.09 -5.31 0.09
CA ASP A 173 17.86 -5.40 1.33
C ASP A 173 16.97 -5.09 2.52
N ASN A 174 16.98 -5.98 3.52
CA ASN A 174 16.35 -5.73 4.80
C ASN A 174 17.29 -6.01 5.99
N THR A 175 18.60 -6.10 5.74
CA THR A 175 19.60 -6.40 6.77
C THR A 175 19.60 -5.40 7.92
N ALA A 176 19.33 -4.12 7.63
CA ALA A 176 19.22 -3.04 8.61
C ALA A 176 17.78 -2.77 9.10
N THR A 177 16.78 -3.50 8.62
CA THR A 177 15.38 -3.22 8.95
C THR A 177 15.02 -3.79 10.33
N ASN A 178 14.67 -2.91 11.27
CA ASN A 178 13.99 -3.30 12.51
C ASN A 178 12.47 -3.26 12.29
N TYR A 179 11.86 -4.44 12.08
CA TYR A 179 10.42 -4.54 11.82
C TYR A 179 9.54 -4.17 13.02
N ALA A 180 10.06 -4.24 14.26
CA ALA A 180 9.31 -3.74 15.43
C ALA A 180 9.23 -2.20 15.40
N THR A 181 10.34 -1.53 15.08
CA THR A 181 10.36 -0.06 14.89
C THR A 181 9.51 0.36 13.69
N GLN A 182 9.64 -0.33 12.56
CA GLN A 182 8.89 -0.01 11.35
C GLN A 182 7.38 -0.22 11.51
N LEU A 183 6.96 -1.21 12.31
CA LEU A 183 5.56 -1.41 12.66
C LEU A 183 5.02 -0.21 13.45
N GLY A 184 5.77 0.26 14.45
CA GLY A 184 5.42 1.41 15.28
C GLY A 184 4.08 1.21 16.00
N ASP A 185 3.23 2.23 15.98
CA ASP A 185 1.89 2.22 16.59
C ASP A 185 0.96 1.13 16.04
N GLY A 186 1.30 0.56 14.87
CA GLY A 186 0.60 -0.59 14.29
C GLY A 186 0.54 -1.79 15.25
N LEU A 187 1.48 -1.90 16.19
CA LEU A 187 1.46 -2.92 17.23
C LEU A 187 0.20 -2.83 18.11
N PHE A 188 -0.21 -1.60 18.45
CA PHE A 188 -1.39 -1.34 19.27
C PHE A 188 -2.66 -1.31 18.41
N GLU A 189 -2.61 -0.64 17.26
CA GLU A 189 -3.71 -0.53 16.30
C GLU A 189 -4.25 -1.92 15.90
N TYR A 190 -3.35 -2.86 15.59
CA TYR A 190 -3.71 -4.21 15.16
C TYR A 190 -3.66 -5.24 16.29
N SER A 191 -3.55 -4.84 17.56
CA SER A 191 -3.39 -5.77 18.70
C SER A 191 -4.44 -6.89 18.72
N SER A 192 -5.72 -6.58 18.45
CA SER A 192 -6.79 -7.60 18.36
C SER A 192 -6.59 -8.57 17.19
N ALA A 193 -6.17 -8.07 16.03
CA ALA A 193 -5.90 -8.87 14.84
C ALA A 193 -4.62 -9.70 14.96
N LEU A 194 -3.64 -9.22 15.75
CA LEU A 194 -2.39 -9.89 16.08
C LEU A 194 -2.54 -10.95 17.20
N SER A 195 -3.74 -11.13 17.74
CA SER A 195 -4.02 -12.02 18.89
C SER A 195 -3.33 -11.59 20.20
N GLY A 196 -3.23 -10.28 20.41
CA GLY A 196 -2.64 -9.69 21.61
C GLY A 196 -1.17 -9.30 21.44
N LEU A 197 -0.67 -8.48 22.38
CA LEU A 197 0.69 -7.95 22.34
C LEU A 197 1.75 -9.05 22.48
N ASP A 198 1.53 -10.04 23.33
CA ASP A 198 2.49 -11.15 23.53
C ASP A 198 2.66 -11.97 22.25
N ALA A 199 1.56 -12.25 21.54
CA ALA A 199 1.61 -12.92 20.24
C ALA A 199 2.34 -12.07 19.20
N ALA A 200 2.03 -10.76 19.13
CA ALA A 200 2.71 -9.84 18.23
C ALA A 200 4.23 -9.78 18.49
N GLN A 201 4.63 -9.73 19.76
CA GLN A 201 6.03 -9.73 20.18
C GLN A 201 6.73 -11.06 19.85
N GLY A 202 6.06 -12.20 20.05
CA GLY A 202 6.58 -13.50 19.66
C GLY A 202 6.84 -13.60 18.15
N LEU A 203 5.90 -13.10 17.33
CA LEU A 203 6.06 -13.03 15.87
C LEU A 203 7.20 -12.08 15.46
N LEU A 204 7.31 -10.90 16.08
CA LEU A 204 8.41 -9.96 15.83
C LEU A 204 9.77 -10.54 16.24
N GLY A 205 9.82 -11.27 17.35
CA GLY A 205 11.02 -11.99 17.81
C GLY A 205 11.47 -13.05 16.80
N PHE A 206 10.52 -13.81 16.24
CA PHE A 206 10.81 -14.75 15.15
C PHE A 206 11.37 -14.03 13.91
N LEU A 207 10.77 -12.91 13.49
CA LEU A 207 11.28 -12.13 12.35
C LEU A 207 12.67 -11.52 12.61
N ALA A 208 12.98 -11.15 13.86
CA ALA A 208 14.30 -10.64 14.22
C ALA A 208 15.40 -11.69 14.01
N ALA A 209 15.09 -12.97 14.24
CA ALA A 209 15.99 -14.11 14.05
C ALA A 209 15.94 -14.72 12.64
N SER A 210 15.00 -14.30 11.80
CA SER A 210 14.81 -14.85 10.45
C SER A 210 15.91 -14.42 9.49
N PRO A 211 16.36 -15.29 8.55
CA PRO A 211 17.37 -14.95 7.56
C PRO A 211 17.01 -13.69 6.75
N ARG A 212 17.92 -12.71 6.72
CA ARG A 212 17.75 -11.44 6.01
C ARG A 212 18.08 -11.57 4.52
N ALA A 213 17.37 -10.80 3.70
CA ALA A 213 17.76 -10.55 2.32
C ALA A 213 18.82 -9.45 2.30
N LYS A 214 19.89 -9.69 1.54
CA LYS A 214 21.01 -8.76 1.37
C LYS A 214 21.17 -8.43 -0.10
N ALA A 215 21.20 -7.15 -0.42
CA ALA A 215 21.38 -6.69 -1.79
C ALA A 215 22.86 -6.67 -2.19
N ASP A 216 23.12 -6.61 -3.49
CA ASP A 216 24.42 -6.23 -4.04
C ASP A 216 24.55 -4.69 -4.00
N PRO A 217 25.53 -4.13 -3.26
CA PRO A 217 25.71 -2.68 -3.18
C PRO A 217 25.86 -1.99 -4.55
N ALA A 218 26.51 -2.64 -5.53
CA ALA A 218 26.67 -2.07 -6.86
C ALA A 218 25.35 -2.02 -7.63
N ALA A 219 24.53 -3.06 -7.50
CA ALA A 219 23.18 -3.13 -8.07
C ALA A 219 22.26 -2.06 -7.45
N VAL A 220 22.31 -1.87 -6.13
CA VAL A 220 21.54 -0.83 -5.42
C VAL A 220 21.93 0.57 -5.90
N THR A 221 23.22 0.86 -6.08
CA THR A 221 23.67 2.15 -6.63
C THR A 221 23.09 2.41 -8.02
N LYS A 222 23.10 1.40 -8.90
CA LYS A 222 22.48 1.53 -10.24
C LYS A 222 20.97 1.69 -10.17
N MET A 223 20.29 0.93 -9.32
CA MET A 223 18.83 1.02 -9.11
C MET A 223 18.42 2.43 -8.70
N ARG A 224 19.12 3.02 -7.73
CA ARG A 224 18.86 4.39 -7.25
C ARG A 224 19.06 5.46 -8.33
N ALA A 225 19.80 5.15 -9.39
CA ALA A 225 20.01 6.05 -10.53
C ALA A 225 18.90 5.97 -11.60
N LEU A 226 18.02 4.95 -11.57
CA LEU A 226 16.98 4.75 -12.60
C LEU A 226 15.92 5.86 -12.58
N VAL A 227 15.17 5.96 -11.48
CA VAL A 227 14.16 7.02 -11.30
C VAL A 227 14.00 7.37 -9.83
N SER A 228 13.96 8.67 -9.56
CA SER A 228 13.63 9.23 -8.25
C SER A 228 12.90 10.56 -8.43
N HIS A 229 11.77 10.71 -7.74
CA HIS A 229 10.98 11.93 -7.67
C HIS A 229 11.59 12.90 -6.69
N LYS A 230 11.60 14.17 -7.07
CA LYS A 230 12.13 15.29 -6.27
C LYS A 230 11.01 16.08 -5.58
N GLY A 231 9.75 15.75 -5.85
CA GLY A 231 8.59 16.51 -5.39
C GLY A 231 8.60 17.92 -5.98
N VAL A 232 9.01 18.05 -7.25
CA VAL A 232 8.99 19.32 -8.00
C VAL A 232 7.86 19.25 -9.03
N PHE A 233 7.13 20.34 -9.22
CA PHE A 233 6.00 20.38 -10.16
C PHE A 233 6.15 21.58 -11.07
N ASN A 234 6.83 21.40 -12.20
CA ASN A 234 7.08 22.51 -13.14
C ASN A 234 5.87 22.79 -14.04
N VAL A 235 4.94 21.84 -14.14
CA VAL A 235 3.64 22.01 -14.82
C VAL A 235 2.50 21.59 -13.91
N PRO A 236 1.28 22.09 -14.13
CA PRO A 236 0.06 21.58 -13.51
C PRO A 236 0.02 20.06 -13.41
N THR A 237 -0.01 19.52 -12.19
CA THR A 237 0.09 18.08 -11.92
C THR A 237 -1.02 17.64 -10.96
N VAL A 238 -1.84 16.67 -11.35
CA VAL A 238 -2.81 16.02 -10.47
C VAL A 238 -2.31 14.63 -10.14
N SER A 239 -2.28 14.25 -8.85
CA SER A 239 -2.18 12.85 -8.47
C SER A 239 -3.54 12.28 -8.10
N LEU A 240 -3.75 11.00 -8.35
CA LEU A 240 -4.89 10.24 -7.84
C LEU A 240 -4.40 8.99 -7.15
N ALA A 241 -4.74 8.79 -5.88
CA ALA A 241 -4.41 7.56 -5.16
C ALA A 241 -5.64 6.97 -4.45
N ALA A 242 -5.77 5.65 -4.52
CA ALA A 242 -6.69 4.90 -3.69
C ALA A 242 -6.12 4.70 -2.29
N THR A 243 -6.91 5.00 -1.25
CA THR A 243 -6.44 4.97 0.13
C THR A 243 -6.06 3.56 0.61
N ALA A 244 -6.65 2.53 0.02
CA ALA A 244 -6.35 1.12 0.25
C ALA A 244 -5.85 0.42 -1.05
N ASP A 245 -4.97 1.09 -1.81
CA ASP A 245 -4.24 0.47 -2.92
C ASP A 245 -3.15 -0.48 -2.37
N ASN A 246 -3.19 -1.74 -2.80
CA ASN A 246 -2.29 -2.80 -2.33
C ASN A 246 -1.02 -3.00 -3.15
N VAL A 247 -0.81 -2.20 -4.19
CA VAL A 247 0.35 -2.26 -5.10
C VAL A 247 1.10 -0.93 -5.08
N THR A 248 0.37 0.19 -5.11
CA THR A 248 0.93 1.55 -5.00
C THR A 248 0.22 2.33 -3.87
N PRO A 249 0.54 2.06 -2.59
CA PRO A 249 -0.14 2.69 -1.48
C PRO A 249 -0.10 4.22 -1.52
N ALA A 250 -1.18 4.82 -1.04
CA ALA A 250 -1.42 6.27 -1.08
C ALA A 250 -0.33 7.13 -0.41
N GLY A 251 0.49 6.54 0.47
CA GLY A 251 1.53 7.24 1.22
C GLY A 251 2.58 7.95 0.35
N HIS A 252 2.84 7.49 -0.88
CA HIS A 252 3.71 8.26 -1.79
C HIS A 252 3.02 9.52 -2.34
N ALA A 253 1.73 9.44 -2.67
CA ALA A 253 0.96 10.61 -3.08
C ALA A 253 0.90 11.65 -1.95
N GLN A 254 0.86 11.18 -0.69
CA GLN A 254 0.93 12.05 0.49
C GLN A 254 2.27 12.75 0.57
N TRP A 255 3.37 12.01 0.41
CA TRP A 255 4.72 12.58 0.37
C TRP A 255 4.83 13.67 -0.72
N LEU A 256 4.27 13.45 -1.91
CA LEU A 256 4.22 14.45 -2.98
C LEU A 256 3.42 15.70 -2.57
N ALA A 257 2.29 15.53 -1.89
CA ALA A 257 1.46 16.63 -1.38
C ALA A 257 2.20 17.47 -0.33
N GLU A 258 2.89 16.81 0.61
CA GLU A 258 3.71 17.46 1.64
C GLU A 258 4.88 18.24 1.01
N ARG A 259 5.61 17.64 0.06
CA ARG A 259 6.67 18.34 -0.68
C ARG A 259 6.15 19.56 -1.46
N ALA A 260 4.97 19.44 -2.07
CA ALA A 260 4.34 20.58 -2.76
C ALA A 260 4.03 21.72 -1.78
N ALA A 261 3.51 21.40 -0.59
CA ALA A 261 3.18 22.37 0.45
C ALA A 261 4.45 23.04 1.03
N GLU A 262 5.48 22.26 1.37
CA GLU A 262 6.78 22.76 1.85
C GLU A 262 7.38 23.80 0.90
N LYS A 263 7.47 23.47 -0.39
CA LYS A 263 8.04 24.36 -1.41
C LYS A 263 7.23 25.63 -1.58
N TYR A 264 5.90 25.51 -1.58
CA TYR A 264 5.03 26.67 -1.67
C TYR A 264 5.26 27.61 -0.48
N LEU A 265 5.26 27.09 0.75
CA LEU A 265 5.52 27.87 1.97
C LEU A 265 6.90 28.55 1.96
N ALA A 266 7.92 27.88 1.42
CA ALA A 266 9.25 28.47 1.28
C ALA A 266 9.27 29.69 0.34
N SER A 267 8.44 29.67 -0.71
CA SER A 267 8.33 30.75 -1.71
C SER A 267 7.29 31.83 -1.38
N ALA A 268 6.42 31.62 -0.39
CA ALA A 268 5.32 32.51 -0.08
C ALA A 268 5.81 33.80 0.62
N SER A 269 5.37 34.96 0.12
CA SER A 269 5.70 36.27 0.69
C SER A 269 5.10 36.51 2.09
N ASN A 270 4.02 35.81 2.45
CA ASN A 270 3.44 35.83 3.80
C ASN A 270 3.14 34.40 4.28
N LYS A 271 4.13 33.82 4.98
CA LYS A 271 4.12 32.44 5.51
C LYS A 271 3.01 32.17 6.53
N ASN A 272 2.43 33.20 7.14
CA ASN A 272 1.41 33.07 8.21
C ASN A 272 -0.03 33.22 7.69
N SER A 273 -0.24 33.47 6.40
CA SER A 273 -1.60 33.64 5.87
C SER A 273 -2.31 32.29 5.67
N LYS A 274 -3.64 32.24 5.89
CA LYS A 274 -4.47 31.07 5.48
C LYS A 274 -4.34 30.74 3.98
N LEU A 275 -3.95 31.73 3.16
CA LEU A 275 -3.63 31.60 1.73
C LEU A 275 -2.24 31.00 1.45
N ALA A 276 -1.30 31.08 2.39
CA ALA A 276 -0.05 30.32 2.37
C ALA A 276 -0.27 28.85 2.74
N ALA A 277 -1.36 28.54 3.46
CA ALA A 277 -1.88 27.19 3.67
C ALA A 277 -2.83 26.70 2.55
N THR A 278 -3.04 27.49 1.49
CA THR A 278 -3.86 27.11 0.34
C THR A 278 -2.93 26.76 -0.83
N PRO A 279 -2.97 25.55 -1.41
CA PRO A 279 -2.10 25.22 -2.52
C PRO A 279 -2.42 26.12 -3.72
N ARG A 280 -1.59 27.14 -3.94
CA ARG A 280 -1.35 27.72 -5.28
C ARG A 280 -0.12 27.05 -5.90
N SER A 281 0.12 25.79 -5.56
CA SER A 281 1.15 24.99 -6.17
C SER A 281 0.64 24.43 -7.50
N ASN A 282 1.56 24.07 -8.38
CA ASN A 282 1.25 23.29 -9.58
C ASN A 282 0.85 21.84 -9.25
N PHE A 283 0.40 21.54 -8.03
CA PHE A 283 0.08 20.19 -7.59
C PHE A 283 -1.22 20.10 -6.79
N ILE A 284 -2.08 19.15 -7.14
CA ILE A 284 -3.25 18.76 -6.34
C ILE A 284 -3.26 17.24 -6.20
N ALA A 285 -3.37 16.77 -4.95
CA ALA A 285 -3.65 15.36 -4.66
C ALA A 285 -5.16 15.13 -4.59
N LEU A 286 -5.63 14.12 -5.34
CA LEU A 286 -6.96 13.56 -5.26
C LEU A 286 -6.90 12.17 -4.62
N TRP A 287 -7.90 11.87 -3.82
CA TRP A 287 -8.00 10.61 -3.10
C TRP A 287 -9.28 9.87 -3.48
N GLN A 288 -9.15 8.60 -3.85
CA GLN A 288 -10.27 7.67 -3.87
C GLN A 288 -10.39 7.10 -2.46
N ARG A 289 -11.35 7.61 -1.68
CA ARG A 289 -11.59 7.14 -0.31
C ARG A 289 -12.52 5.93 -0.30
N THR A 290 -12.21 4.98 0.57
CA THR A 290 -13.18 3.95 0.91
C THR A 290 -14.42 4.57 1.58
N PRO A 291 -15.61 3.96 1.40
CA PRO A 291 -16.75 4.25 2.27
C PRO A 291 -16.39 3.98 3.73
N ASP A 292 -17.08 4.63 4.67
CA ASP A 292 -16.85 4.44 6.11
C ASP A 292 -17.20 3.02 6.58
N SER A 293 -18.13 2.36 5.89
CA SER A 293 -18.56 0.98 6.11
C SER A 293 -19.03 0.38 4.78
N TYR A 294 -18.52 -0.80 4.44
CA TYR A 294 -18.88 -1.51 3.21
C TYR A 294 -18.73 -3.03 3.28
N THR A 295 -18.18 -3.64 4.33
CA THR A 295 -18.17 -5.11 4.47
C THR A 295 -19.60 -5.63 4.47
N LYS A 296 -19.89 -6.66 3.67
CA LYS A 296 -21.21 -7.28 3.58
C LYS A 296 -21.19 -8.69 4.11
N PHE A 297 -22.32 -9.11 4.66
CA PHE A 297 -22.51 -10.45 5.20
C PHE A 297 -23.74 -11.11 4.58
N SER A 298 -23.69 -12.44 4.43
CA SER A 298 -24.84 -13.25 4.06
C SER A 298 -25.88 -13.25 5.18
N ALA A 299 -27.07 -13.79 4.90
CA ALA A 299 -28.10 -14.00 5.92
C ALA A 299 -27.60 -14.90 7.08
N THR A 300 -26.59 -15.75 6.84
CA THR A 300 -25.95 -16.61 7.84
C THR A 300 -24.77 -15.94 8.57
N GLY A 301 -24.50 -14.65 8.30
CA GLY A 301 -23.42 -13.89 8.95
C GLY A 301 -22.03 -14.13 8.37
N SER A 302 -21.90 -14.80 7.23
CA SER A 302 -20.62 -15.05 6.56
C SER A 302 -20.24 -13.85 5.68
N PRO A 303 -18.97 -13.41 5.63
CA PRO A 303 -18.57 -12.29 4.80
C PRO A 303 -18.75 -12.61 3.31
N ILE A 304 -19.15 -11.59 2.54
CA ILE A 304 -19.36 -11.68 1.08
C ILE A 304 -18.21 -10.99 0.38
N SER A 305 -17.58 -11.69 -0.57
CA SER A 305 -16.55 -11.09 -1.42
C SER A 305 -17.15 -10.02 -2.32
N GLN A 306 -16.44 -8.91 -2.46
CA GLN A 306 -16.85 -7.77 -3.25
C GLN A 306 -15.76 -7.38 -4.26
N SER A 307 -16.21 -6.76 -5.34
CA SER A 307 -15.36 -6.07 -6.30
C SER A 307 -15.76 -4.60 -6.35
N THR A 308 -14.89 -3.75 -6.91
CA THR A 308 -15.25 -2.37 -7.30
C THR A 308 -15.59 -1.39 -6.17
N VAL A 309 -15.25 -1.69 -4.91
CA VAL A 309 -15.34 -0.71 -3.82
C VAL A 309 -14.33 0.42 -4.05
N ASN A 310 -14.80 1.66 -4.07
CA ASN A 310 -13.98 2.85 -4.29
C ASN A 310 -12.83 2.93 -3.28
N GLY A 311 -11.65 3.34 -3.73
CA GLY A 311 -10.48 3.45 -2.85
C GLY A 311 -9.81 2.14 -2.48
N THR A 312 -10.25 1.00 -3.03
CA THR A 312 -9.64 -0.31 -2.81
C THR A 312 -9.03 -0.88 -4.09
N GLY A 313 -7.95 -1.66 -3.93
CA GLY A 313 -7.28 -2.34 -5.03
C GLY A 313 -6.48 -1.41 -5.94
N HIS A 314 -5.67 -2.01 -6.82
CA HIS A 314 -4.77 -1.26 -7.67
C HIS A 314 -5.47 -0.64 -8.87
N CYS A 315 -5.30 0.68 -9.05
CA CYS A 315 -5.77 1.43 -10.22
C CYS A 315 -7.24 1.26 -10.62
N ARG A 316 -8.13 1.05 -9.65
CA ARG A 316 -9.57 0.91 -9.92
C ARG A 316 -10.25 2.27 -10.08
N THR A 317 -9.81 3.04 -11.07
CA THR A 317 -10.40 4.34 -11.43
C THR A 317 -11.59 4.12 -12.36
N THR A 318 -12.75 4.72 -12.04
CA THR A 318 -13.94 4.58 -12.89
C THR A 318 -13.84 5.48 -14.13
N THR A 319 -14.61 5.18 -15.17
CA THR A 319 -14.69 6.05 -16.36
C THR A 319 -15.06 7.49 -15.99
N ALA A 320 -16.00 7.69 -15.06
CA ALA A 320 -16.38 9.02 -14.60
C ALA A 320 -15.22 9.76 -13.90
N GLN A 321 -14.42 9.04 -13.11
CA GLN A 321 -13.22 9.60 -12.48
C GLN A 321 -12.13 9.93 -13.50
N TYR A 322 -11.90 9.08 -14.51
CA TYR A 322 -10.99 9.40 -15.61
C TYR A 322 -11.41 10.67 -16.35
N MET A 323 -12.71 10.80 -16.68
CA MET A 323 -13.23 12.00 -17.35
C MET A 323 -13.09 13.24 -16.47
N ALA A 324 -13.39 13.14 -15.17
CA ALA A 324 -13.20 14.25 -14.24
C ALA A 324 -11.75 14.74 -14.22
N ILE A 325 -10.77 13.82 -14.23
CA ILE A 325 -9.35 14.16 -14.23
C ILE A 325 -8.92 14.74 -15.57
N ALA A 326 -9.40 14.17 -16.68
CA ALA A 326 -9.13 14.68 -18.02
C ALA A 326 -9.62 16.13 -18.17
N ASP A 327 -10.85 16.43 -17.71
CA ASP A 327 -11.41 17.79 -17.72
C ASP A 327 -10.55 18.77 -16.89
N ILE A 328 -10.11 18.34 -15.70
CA ILE A 328 -9.24 19.13 -14.82
C ILE A 328 -7.90 19.42 -15.52
N LEU A 329 -7.27 18.39 -16.11
CA LEU A 329 -5.97 18.53 -16.77
C LEU A 329 -6.06 19.34 -18.06
N ALA A 330 -7.14 19.19 -18.84
CA ALA A 330 -7.36 19.98 -20.05
C ALA A 330 -7.49 21.47 -19.73
N LYS A 331 -8.30 21.82 -18.72
CA LYS A 331 -8.40 23.20 -18.24
C LYS A 331 -7.05 23.72 -17.73
N ALA A 332 -6.36 22.91 -16.93
CA ALA A 332 -5.08 23.31 -16.35
C ALA A 332 -3.97 23.49 -17.40
N ALA A 333 -3.98 22.70 -18.47
CA ALA A 333 -3.05 22.82 -19.60
C ALA A 333 -3.23 24.15 -20.36
N VAL A 334 -4.48 24.60 -20.54
CA VAL A 334 -4.78 25.90 -21.18
C VAL A 334 -4.41 27.07 -20.26
N GLU A 335 -4.72 26.96 -18.97
CA GLU A 335 -4.49 28.05 -18.01
C GLU A 335 -3.06 28.12 -17.45
N GLY A 336 -2.27 27.06 -17.62
CA GLY A 336 -0.94 26.92 -17.05
C GLY A 336 -0.91 26.75 -15.53
N LYS A 337 -2.06 26.53 -14.88
CA LYS A 337 -2.20 26.40 -13.41
C LYS A 337 -3.33 25.47 -13.01
N LEU A 338 -3.21 24.86 -11.82
CA LEU A 338 -4.31 24.15 -11.18
C LEU A 338 -5.08 25.08 -10.24
N VAL A 339 -6.40 25.14 -10.42
CA VAL A 339 -7.30 25.94 -9.57
C VAL A 339 -8.47 25.09 -9.11
N ALA A 340 -8.65 24.96 -7.79
CA ALA A 340 -9.78 24.26 -7.17
C ALA A 340 -11.08 25.11 -7.16
N ASP A 341 -11.44 25.64 -8.32
CA ASP A 341 -12.60 26.50 -8.58
C ASP A 341 -13.93 25.72 -8.66
N GLY A 342 -15.01 26.39 -9.09
CA GLY A 342 -16.33 25.77 -9.25
C GLY A 342 -16.36 24.66 -10.31
N ALA A 343 -15.57 24.78 -11.38
CA ALA A 343 -15.48 23.78 -12.44
C ALA A 343 -14.76 22.53 -11.93
N PHE A 344 -13.61 22.71 -11.27
CA PHE A 344 -12.89 21.62 -10.60
C PHE A 344 -13.79 20.87 -9.62
N ARG A 345 -14.49 21.59 -8.74
CA ARG A 345 -15.41 21.01 -7.75
C ARG A 345 -16.57 20.27 -8.41
N SER A 346 -17.02 20.75 -9.57
CA SER A 346 -18.08 20.07 -10.33
C SER A 346 -17.57 18.79 -10.99
N ALA A 347 -16.36 18.80 -11.54
CA ALA A 347 -15.73 17.62 -12.13
C ALA A 347 -15.56 16.50 -11.10
N ILE A 348 -14.96 16.78 -9.94
CA ILE A 348 -14.79 15.77 -8.89
C ILE A 348 -16.12 15.22 -8.36
N ARG A 349 -17.15 16.08 -8.22
CA ARG A 349 -18.48 15.65 -7.77
C ARG A 349 -19.15 14.71 -8.78
N LYS A 350 -19.04 15.03 -10.07
CA LYS A 350 -19.54 14.17 -11.16
C LYS A 350 -18.77 12.87 -11.28
N GLY A 351 -17.46 12.89 -11.01
CA GLY A 351 -16.61 11.70 -10.97
C GLY A 351 -17.01 10.71 -9.87
N GLY A 352 -17.47 11.22 -8.72
CA GLY A 352 -17.90 10.42 -7.58
C GLY A 352 -16.74 9.72 -6.86
N GLY A 353 -16.81 9.61 -5.53
CA GLY A 353 -15.79 8.92 -4.74
C GLY A 353 -14.39 9.59 -4.73
N LEU A 354 -14.26 10.80 -5.27
CA LEU A 354 -13.03 11.60 -5.25
C LEU A 354 -13.11 12.67 -4.18
N THR A 355 -12.02 12.87 -3.44
CA THR A 355 -11.86 14.02 -2.56
C THR A 355 -10.54 14.74 -2.77
N TYR A 356 -10.55 16.05 -2.55
CA TYR A 356 -9.37 16.92 -2.45
C TYR A 356 -9.31 17.56 -1.05
N ASP A 357 -9.99 16.95 -0.06
CA ASP A 357 -10.09 17.44 1.31
C ASP A 357 -8.71 17.85 1.84
N ARG A 358 -8.59 19.12 2.21
CA ARG A 358 -7.33 19.73 2.63
C ARG A 358 -6.90 19.31 4.03
N GLY A 359 -7.83 18.83 4.85
CA GLY A 359 -7.54 18.28 6.17
C GLY A 359 -7.26 16.78 6.15
N PHE A 360 -7.45 16.12 5.01
CA PHE A 360 -7.22 14.70 4.87
C PHE A 360 -5.74 14.41 4.62
N SER A 361 -5.20 13.46 5.38
CA SER A 361 -3.89 12.88 5.16
C SER A 361 -3.99 11.36 5.24
N VAL A 362 -3.08 10.69 4.55
CA VAL A 362 -2.86 9.24 4.71
C VAL A 362 -1.48 9.01 5.30
N PRO A 363 -1.25 7.88 5.98
CA PRO A 363 0.09 7.54 6.46
C PRO A 363 1.10 7.50 5.29
N LEU A 364 2.30 8.03 5.52
CA LEU A 364 3.41 7.87 4.58
C LEU A 364 3.73 6.38 4.39
N MET A 365 4.34 6.02 3.26
CA MET A 365 4.89 4.65 3.11
C MET A 365 5.95 4.40 4.17
N LYS A 366 6.11 3.14 4.60
CA LYS A 366 7.12 2.71 5.57
C LYS A 366 8.55 3.14 5.19
N PHE A 367 8.84 3.22 3.90
CA PHE A 367 10.10 3.73 3.38
C PHE A 367 10.43 5.17 3.79
N TYR A 368 9.43 6.04 3.98
CA TYR A 368 9.61 7.45 4.34
C TYR A 368 9.53 7.72 5.85
N GLN A 369 9.24 6.69 6.67
CA GLN A 369 9.00 6.84 8.11
C GLN A 369 10.26 6.64 8.97
N ASN A 370 11.38 6.21 8.36
CA ASN A 370 12.62 5.85 9.05
C ASN A 370 13.76 6.81 8.74
#